data_AF-A0A662IU59-F1
#
_entry.id   AF-A0A662IU59-F1
#
_cell.length_a   1.000
_cell.length_b   1.000
_cell.length_c   1.000
_cell.angle_alpha   90.00
_cell.angle_beta   90.00
_cell.angle_gamma   90.00
#
_symmetry.space_group_name_H-M   'P 1'
#
loop_
_entity.id
_entity.type
_entity.pdbx_description
1 polymer ?
#
loop_
_entity_poly.entity_id
_entity_poly.type
_entity_poly.pdbx_seq_one_letter_code
_entity_poly.pdbx_strand_id
1 'polypeptide(L)'
;MYSESELLLQLVLFAVRLIPLVFVGAVFANLCVELGVADRIARFINPLLRAAALPKGLSIPLIMVPLEPRVGHAMISSMLERGEIGEREVIASSFLVTPLVIAIFLVPRYYLPVAFPALGVTVATIYILCTLLCSLAKMGIAIVYGQLTAHGGKTPTAIEKLHSSSAEASKRSSRRDVFIVALKEAAVLTKKVAVRTLAVVLFLAVAGYVGLFLWLENGLSSAIGFIGLPAHTITIAATYAVSPLAGIALAGAVLSQTEVSCRGALAGLLLGSALFRLSSEYPRHSFPFYASVYPVKVAFKLVALSIAIDLPVLLALTAAVLIFM
;
A
#
# COMPACT_ATOMS: atom_id res chain seq x y z
N MET A 1 -0.55 -33.45 -14.09
CA MET A 1 0.81 -32.87 -14.01
C MET A 1 0.94 -31.98 -15.23
N TYR A 2 0.76 -30.66 -15.06
CA TYR A 2 0.81 -29.73 -16.21
C TYR A 2 2.24 -29.69 -16.77
N SER A 3 2.36 -29.67 -18.09
CA SER A 3 3.68 -29.54 -18.73
C SER A 3 4.24 -28.14 -18.47
N GLU A 4 5.53 -28.02 -18.19
CA GLU A 4 6.18 -26.71 -17.90
C GLU A 4 5.94 -25.68 -19.01
N SER A 5 5.75 -26.14 -20.25
CA SER A 5 5.38 -25.30 -21.39
C SER A 5 4.01 -24.65 -21.26
N GLU A 6 3.00 -25.32 -20.70
CA GLU A 6 1.66 -24.74 -20.53
C GLU A 6 1.64 -23.64 -19.46
N LEU A 7 2.38 -23.84 -18.35
CA LEU A 7 2.51 -22.85 -17.28
C LEU A 7 3.20 -21.57 -17.77
N LEU A 8 4.28 -21.70 -18.55
CA LEU A 8 4.98 -20.56 -19.14
C LEU A 8 4.09 -19.81 -20.13
N LEU A 9 3.34 -20.53 -20.97
CA LEU A 9 2.46 -19.94 -21.97
C LEU A 9 1.30 -19.19 -21.29
N GLN A 10 0.75 -19.73 -20.19
CA GLN A 10 -0.25 -19.04 -19.37
C GLN A 10 0.30 -17.79 -18.67
N LEU A 11 1.51 -17.85 -18.11
CA LEU A 11 2.18 -16.69 -17.51
C LEU A 11 2.45 -15.58 -18.52
N VAL A 12 2.88 -15.94 -19.74
CA VAL A 12 3.13 -15.00 -20.83
C VAL A 12 1.81 -14.38 -21.32
N LEU A 13 0.78 -15.20 -21.55
CA LEU A 13 -0.54 -14.71 -21.95
C LEU A 13 -1.16 -13.79 -20.89
N PHE A 14 -0.97 -14.13 -19.62
CA PHE A 14 -1.40 -13.32 -18.49
C PHE A 14 -0.66 -11.97 -18.45
N ALA A 15 0.67 -11.99 -18.59
CA ALA A 15 1.47 -10.76 -18.65
C ALA A 15 1.07 -9.86 -19.83
N VAL A 16 0.87 -10.44 -21.02
CA VAL A 16 0.45 -9.71 -22.23
C VAL A 16 -0.93 -9.08 -22.05
N ARG A 17 -1.87 -9.75 -21.37
CA ARG A 17 -3.20 -9.20 -21.04
C ARG A 17 -3.15 -8.15 -19.93
N LEU A 18 -2.24 -8.30 -18.98
CA LEU A 18 -2.11 -7.42 -17.82
C LEU A 18 -1.47 -6.07 -18.19
N ILE A 19 -0.47 -6.05 -19.09
CA ILE A 19 0.21 -4.82 -19.53
C ILE A 19 -0.74 -3.70 -20.02
N PRO A 20 -1.69 -3.94 -20.95
CA PRO A 20 -2.62 -2.89 -21.40
C PRO A 20 -3.61 -2.47 -20.31
N LEU A 21 -4.06 -3.38 -19.45
CA LEU A 21 -4.90 -3.01 -18.30
C LEU A 21 -4.12 -2.16 -17.28
N VAL A 22 -2.84 -2.45 -17.08
CA VAL A 22 -1.97 -1.65 -16.23
C VAL A 22 -1.84 -0.23 -16.75
N PHE A 23 -1.61 -0.10 -18.06
CA PHE A 23 -1.50 1.19 -18.73
C PHE A 23 -2.79 2.02 -18.61
N VAL A 24 -3.95 1.42 -18.88
CA VAL A 24 -5.25 2.10 -18.76
C VAL A 24 -5.55 2.51 -17.32
N GLY A 25 -5.28 1.63 -16.35
CA GLY A 25 -5.43 1.94 -14.92
C GLY A 25 -4.56 3.10 -14.46
N ALA A 26 -3.29 3.12 -14.89
CA ALA A 26 -2.36 4.20 -14.55
C ALA A 26 -2.74 5.55 -15.20
N VAL A 27 -3.23 5.55 -16.44
CA VAL A 27 -3.72 6.76 -17.11
C VAL A 27 -4.96 7.32 -16.41
N PHE A 28 -5.92 6.46 -16.04
CA PHE A 28 -7.13 6.86 -15.32
C PHE A 28 -6.82 7.38 -13.90
N ALA A 29 -5.86 6.74 -13.22
CA ALA A 29 -5.36 7.16 -11.92
C ALA A 29 -4.81 8.59 -11.93
N ASN A 30 -3.91 8.88 -12.87
CA ASN A 30 -3.30 10.19 -13.01
C ASN A 30 -4.34 11.26 -13.41
N LEU A 31 -5.31 10.91 -14.26
CA LEU A 31 -6.42 11.81 -14.59
C LEU A 31 -7.30 12.16 -13.37
N CYS A 32 -7.60 11.18 -12.52
CA CYS A 32 -8.40 11.39 -11.31
C CYS A 32 -7.71 12.36 -10.35
N VAL A 33 -6.39 12.23 -10.17
CA VAL A 33 -5.60 13.15 -9.33
C VAL A 33 -5.66 14.59 -9.84
N GLU A 34 -5.64 14.78 -11.16
CA GLU A 34 -5.61 16.11 -11.78
C GLU A 34 -6.97 16.82 -11.89
N LEU A 35 -8.10 16.08 -11.78
CA LEU A 35 -9.46 16.61 -12.00
C LEU A 35 -10.15 17.19 -10.74
N GLY A 36 -9.41 17.52 -9.68
CA GLY A 36 -9.98 18.22 -8.50
C GLY A 36 -10.20 17.33 -7.27
N VAL A 37 -9.44 16.23 -7.13
CA VAL A 37 -9.46 15.40 -5.92
C VAL A 37 -8.90 16.15 -4.70
N ALA A 38 -8.00 17.12 -4.88
CA ALA A 38 -7.45 17.93 -3.79
C ALA A 38 -8.53 18.67 -2.98
N ASP A 39 -9.49 19.33 -3.65
CA ASP A 39 -10.59 20.04 -3.00
C ASP A 39 -11.52 19.07 -2.24
N ARG A 40 -11.67 17.85 -2.75
CA ARG A 40 -12.46 16.81 -2.08
C ARG A 40 -11.74 16.26 -0.84
N ILE A 41 -10.41 16.10 -0.88
CA ILE A 41 -9.58 15.69 0.25
C ILE A 41 -9.64 16.75 1.36
N ALA A 42 -9.53 18.03 1.02
CA ALA A 42 -9.53 19.13 2.00
C ALA A 42 -10.76 19.10 2.93
N ARG A 43 -11.91 18.66 2.42
CA ARG A 43 -13.14 18.48 3.22
C ARG A 43 -13.02 17.39 4.29
N PHE A 44 -12.23 16.34 4.05
CA PHE A 44 -12.01 15.25 5.01
C PHE A 44 -10.84 15.52 5.97
N ILE A 45 -9.81 16.26 5.55
CA ILE A 45 -8.64 16.50 6.41
C ILE A 45 -9.00 17.33 7.65
N ASN A 46 -9.80 18.39 7.50
CA ASN A 46 -10.21 19.23 8.62
C ASN A 46 -10.94 18.47 9.77
N PRO A 47 -11.97 17.65 9.50
CA PRO A 47 -12.60 16.86 10.56
C PRO A 47 -11.66 15.80 11.14
N LEU A 48 -10.81 15.17 10.32
CA LEU A 48 -9.81 14.20 10.78
C LEU A 48 -8.81 14.84 11.76
N LEU A 49 -8.28 16.02 11.44
CA LEU A 49 -7.37 16.76 12.32
C LEU A 49 -8.02 17.10 13.65
N ARG A 50 -9.27 17.56 13.63
CA ARG A 50 -10.03 17.83 14.86
C ARG A 50 -10.24 16.56 15.68
N ALA A 51 -10.61 15.46 15.03
CA ALA A 51 -10.82 14.18 15.70
C ALA A 51 -9.55 13.71 16.41
N ALA A 52 -8.37 13.85 15.80
CA ALA A 52 -7.10 13.46 16.39
C ALA A 52 -6.45 14.54 17.29
N ALA A 53 -7.16 15.63 17.60
CA ALA A 53 -6.63 16.77 18.36
C ALA A 53 -5.28 17.30 17.82
N LEU A 54 -5.18 17.40 16.50
CA LEU A 54 -3.98 17.87 15.79
C LEU A 54 -4.08 19.35 15.39
N PRO A 55 -2.95 20.08 15.32
CA PRO A 55 -2.92 21.48 14.93
C PRO A 55 -3.38 21.69 13.49
N LYS A 56 -4.16 22.77 13.25
CA LYS A 56 -4.67 23.11 11.91
C LYS A 56 -3.57 23.35 10.86
N GLY A 57 -2.37 23.71 11.29
CA GLY A 57 -1.20 23.89 10.40
C GLY A 57 -0.85 22.63 9.59
N LEU A 58 -1.23 21.44 10.07
CA LEU A 58 -1.03 20.17 9.37
C LEU A 58 -2.00 19.94 8.20
N SER A 59 -2.96 20.83 7.93
CA SER A 59 -3.96 20.60 6.87
C SER A 59 -3.34 20.42 5.49
N ILE A 60 -2.38 21.30 5.12
CA ILE A 60 -1.76 21.25 3.79
C ILE A 60 -0.89 19.99 3.62
N PRO A 61 0.04 19.67 4.55
CA PRO A 61 0.81 18.43 4.45
C PRO A 61 -0.06 17.17 4.37
N LEU A 62 -1.16 17.09 5.13
CA LEU A 62 -2.04 15.92 5.15
C LEU A 62 -2.89 15.78 3.89
N ILE A 63 -3.21 16.89 3.20
CA ILE A 63 -3.80 16.82 1.85
C ILE A 63 -2.76 16.27 0.86
N MET A 64 -1.48 16.66 1.04
CA MET A 64 -0.42 16.27 0.12
C MET A 64 0.00 14.80 0.27
N VAL A 65 -0.02 14.22 1.47
CA VAL A 65 0.41 12.82 1.70
C VAL A 65 -0.34 11.80 0.80
N PRO A 66 -1.68 11.81 0.68
CA PRO A 66 -2.40 10.93 -0.24
C PRO A 66 -2.16 11.19 -1.72
N LEU A 67 -1.70 12.40 -2.08
CA LEU A 67 -1.44 12.79 -3.47
C LEU A 67 -0.03 12.38 -3.88
N GLU A 68 0.95 12.79 -3.08
CA GLU A 68 2.37 12.51 -3.21
C GLU A 68 3.01 12.33 -1.81
N PRO A 69 3.13 11.07 -1.33
CA PRO A 69 3.60 10.78 0.03
C PRO A 69 4.97 11.38 0.35
N ARG A 70 5.89 11.43 -0.62
CA ARG A 70 7.25 11.96 -0.40
C ARG A 70 7.23 13.44 -0.05
N VAL A 71 6.45 14.22 -0.80
CA VAL A 71 6.32 15.67 -0.58
C VAL A 71 5.56 15.93 0.71
N GLY A 72 4.45 15.22 0.94
CA GLY A 72 3.66 15.38 2.16
C GLY A 72 4.49 15.12 3.43
N HIS A 73 5.24 14.01 3.48
CA HIS A 73 6.11 13.71 4.61
C HIS A 73 7.30 14.68 4.75
N ALA A 74 7.85 15.20 3.64
CA ALA A 74 8.88 16.24 3.69
C ALA A 74 8.36 17.54 4.31
N MET A 75 7.12 17.95 3.99
CA MET A 75 6.48 19.11 4.62
C MET A 75 6.28 18.90 6.13
N ILE A 76 5.80 17.72 6.54
CA ILE A 76 5.65 17.37 7.97
C ILE A 76 7.01 17.39 8.67
N SER A 77 8.05 16.83 8.06
CA SER A 77 9.39 16.82 8.66
C SER A 77 9.95 18.23 8.81
N SER A 78 9.76 19.08 7.80
CA SER A 78 10.17 20.48 7.89
C SER A 78 9.47 21.24 9.03
N MET A 79 8.19 20.92 9.32
CA MET A 79 7.50 21.45 10.50
C MET A 79 8.09 20.92 11.82
N LEU A 80 8.50 19.65 11.86
CA LEU A 80 9.17 19.05 13.01
C LEU A 80 10.54 19.71 13.27
N GLU A 81 11.34 19.91 12.22
CA GLU A 81 12.66 20.57 12.30
C GLU A 81 12.56 22.01 12.80
N ARG A 82 11.50 22.73 12.40
CA ARG A 82 11.21 24.09 12.90
C ARG A 82 10.61 24.11 14.31
N GLY A 83 10.33 22.96 14.92
CA GLY A 83 9.72 22.85 16.24
C GLY A 83 8.25 23.29 16.29
N GLU A 84 7.58 23.41 15.14
CA GLU A 84 6.15 23.76 15.05
C GLU A 84 5.25 22.60 15.50
N ILE A 85 5.76 21.36 15.36
CA ILE A 85 5.10 20.13 15.77
C ILE A 85 6.12 19.20 16.45
N GLY A 86 5.66 18.30 17.32
CA GLY A 86 6.49 17.29 17.96
C GLY A 86 6.41 15.92 17.27
N GLU A 87 7.16 14.95 17.78
CA GLU A 87 7.14 13.56 17.26
C GLU A 87 5.74 12.94 17.33
N ARG A 88 4.95 13.32 18.33
CA ARG A 88 3.58 12.87 18.55
C ARG A 88 2.68 13.24 17.36
N GLU A 89 2.73 14.49 16.95
CA GLU A 89 1.96 15.02 15.82
C GLU A 89 2.40 14.34 14.52
N VAL A 90 3.69 14.06 14.34
CA VAL A 90 4.21 13.33 13.17
C VAL A 90 3.62 11.92 13.11
N ILE A 91 3.64 11.18 14.23
CA ILE A 91 3.10 9.81 14.28
C ILE A 91 1.59 9.82 14.01
N ALA A 92 0.84 10.66 14.74
CA ALA A 92 -0.60 10.75 14.59
C ALA A 92 -1.01 11.17 13.17
N SER A 93 -0.39 12.21 12.61
CA SER A 93 -0.68 12.67 11.25
C SER A 93 -0.37 11.63 10.17
N SER A 94 0.76 10.92 10.30
CA SER A 94 1.18 9.90 9.33
C SER A 94 0.17 8.75 9.24
N PHE A 95 -0.40 8.32 10.37
CA PHE A 95 -1.35 7.23 10.41
C PHE A 95 -2.79 7.65 10.09
N LEU A 96 -3.17 8.88 10.47
CA LEU A 96 -4.51 9.43 10.28
C LEU A 96 -4.98 9.40 8.82
N VAL A 97 -4.08 9.65 7.87
CA VAL A 97 -4.41 9.72 6.43
C VAL A 97 -4.16 8.42 5.66
N THR A 98 -3.71 7.35 6.33
CA THR A 98 -3.39 6.06 5.66
C THR A 98 -4.52 5.53 4.78
N PRO A 99 -5.82 5.56 5.19
CA PRO A 99 -6.91 5.11 4.33
C PRO A 99 -7.02 5.92 3.03
N LEU A 100 -6.76 7.22 3.09
CA LEU A 100 -6.76 8.10 1.92
C LEU A 100 -5.58 7.77 1.00
N VAL A 101 -4.39 7.48 1.56
CA VAL A 101 -3.24 7.02 0.77
C VAL A 101 -3.59 5.73 0.03
N ILE A 102 -4.24 4.77 0.69
CA ILE A 102 -4.66 3.54 0.00
C ILE A 102 -5.66 3.85 -1.12
N ALA A 103 -6.72 4.59 -0.81
CA ALA A 103 -7.81 4.84 -1.77
C ALA A 103 -7.38 5.70 -2.97
N ILE A 104 -6.53 6.70 -2.75
CA ILE A 104 -6.18 7.72 -3.76
C ILE A 104 -4.84 7.41 -4.41
N PHE A 105 -3.87 6.90 -3.66
CA PHE A 105 -2.54 6.60 -4.19
C PHE A 105 -2.40 5.16 -4.68
N LEU A 106 -2.65 4.17 -3.80
CA LEU A 106 -2.35 2.77 -4.12
C LEU A 106 -3.42 2.10 -4.99
N VAL A 107 -4.70 2.33 -4.73
CA VAL A 107 -5.77 1.65 -5.47
C VAL A 107 -5.68 1.92 -6.97
N PRO A 108 -5.59 3.18 -7.43
CA PRO A 108 -5.52 3.47 -8.85
C PRO A 108 -4.19 3.06 -9.49
N ARG A 109 -3.05 3.20 -8.77
CA ARG A 109 -1.70 2.98 -9.32
C ARG A 109 -1.20 1.54 -9.23
N TYR A 110 -1.75 0.74 -8.33
CA TYR A 110 -1.30 -0.63 -8.05
C TYR A 110 -2.43 -1.65 -8.08
N TYR A 111 -3.51 -1.46 -7.30
CA TYR A 111 -4.54 -2.51 -7.17
C TYR A 111 -5.45 -2.63 -8.41
N LEU A 112 -5.94 -1.52 -8.95
CA LEU A 112 -6.74 -1.50 -10.18
C LEU A 112 -6.02 -2.16 -11.36
N PRO A 113 -4.75 -1.80 -11.66
CA PRO A 113 -4.03 -2.37 -12.80
C PRO A 113 -3.60 -3.83 -12.63
N VAL A 114 -3.48 -4.32 -11.39
CA VAL A 114 -2.92 -5.65 -11.10
C VAL A 114 -3.96 -6.60 -10.51
N ALA A 115 -4.58 -6.22 -9.39
CA ALA A 115 -5.43 -7.11 -8.60
C ALA A 115 -6.74 -7.46 -9.32
N PHE A 116 -7.39 -6.50 -9.99
CA PHE A 116 -8.64 -6.76 -10.71
C PHE A 116 -8.47 -7.74 -11.89
N PRO A 117 -7.51 -7.54 -12.82
CA PRO A 117 -7.26 -8.51 -13.88
C PRO A 117 -6.84 -9.89 -13.35
N ALA A 118 -6.04 -9.93 -12.27
CA ALA A 118 -5.53 -11.17 -11.73
C ALA A 118 -6.61 -11.98 -11.01
N LEU A 119 -7.33 -11.36 -10.08
CA LEU A 119 -8.18 -12.04 -9.10
C LEU A 119 -9.66 -12.03 -9.51
N GLY A 120 -10.03 -11.24 -10.52
CA GLY A 120 -11.41 -10.93 -10.83
C GLY A 120 -12.03 -9.93 -9.85
N VAL A 121 -13.21 -9.41 -10.20
CA VAL A 121 -13.84 -8.29 -9.48
C VAL A 121 -14.12 -8.62 -8.01
N THR A 122 -14.68 -9.81 -7.74
CA THR A 122 -15.10 -10.20 -6.39
C THR A 122 -13.92 -10.33 -5.42
N VAL A 123 -12.92 -11.13 -5.78
CA VAL A 123 -11.77 -11.41 -4.91
C VAL A 123 -10.90 -10.16 -4.76
N ALA A 124 -10.67 -9.40 -5.86
CA ALA A 124 -9.92 -8.15 -5.80
C ALA A 124 -10.60 -7.12 -4.86
N THR A 125 -11.91 -6.99 -4.94
CA THR A 125 -12.67 -6.05 -4.10
C THR A 125 -12.56 -6.43 -2.62
N ILE A 126 -12.76 -7.70 -2.28
CA ILE A 126 -12.62 -8.17 -0.89
C ILE A 126 -11.20 -7.94 -0.38
N TYR A 127 -10.19 -8.26 -1.18
CA TYR A 127 -8.79 -8.06 -0.80
C TYR A 127 -8.44 -6.58 -0.55
N ILE A 128 -8.94 -5.67 -1.40
CA ILE A 128 -8.75 -4.23 -1.23
C ILE A 128 -9.50 -3.74 0.01
N LEU A 129 -10.72 -4.23 0.27
CA LEU A 129 -11.49 -3.90 1.47
C LEU A 129 -10.77 -4.35 2.75
N CYS A 130 -10.19 -5.55 2.78
CA CYS A 130 -9.37 -6.00 3.90
C CYS A 130 -8.16 -5.07 4.13
N THR A 131 -7.52 -4.64 3.05
CA THR A 131 -6.40 -3.69 3.13
C THR A 131 -6.86 -2.32 3.65
N LEU A 132 -8.02 -1.84 3.20
CA LEU A 132 -8.64 -0.61 3.70
C LEU A 132 -9.02 -0.72 5.18
N LEU A 133 -9.59 -1.84 5.63
CA LEU A 133 -9.89 -2.10 7.04
C LEU A 133 -8.63 -2.01 7.91
N CYS A 134 -7.51 -2.56 7.43
CA CYS A 134 -6.21 -2.43 8.10
C CYS A 134 -5.78 -0.96 8.25
N SER A 135 -5.96 -0.14 7.20
CA SER A 135 -5.66 1.29 7.29
C SER A 135 -6.63 2.08 8.16
N LEU A 136 -7.90 1.67 8.22
CA LEU A 136 -8.89 2.28 9.10
C LEU A 136 -8.55 2.00 10.57
N ALA A 137 -8.03 0.81 10.89
CA ALA A 137 -7.52 0.51 12.23
C ALA A 137 -6.37 1.45 12.62
N LYS A 138 -5.41 1.69 11.71
CA LYS A 138 -4.35 2.69 11.92
C LYS A 138 -4.89 4.10 12.16
N MET A 139 -5.87 4.53 11.35
CA MET A 139 -6.51 5.84 11.52
C MET A 139 -7.21 5.94 12.88
N GLY A 140 -7.93 4.90 13.30
CA GLY A 140 -8.59 4.85 14.61
C GLY A 140 -7.58 4.95 15.75
N ILE A 141 -6.48 4.20 15.69
CA ILE A 141 -5.40 4.27 16.68
C ILE A 141 -4.75 5.66 16.68
N ALA A 142 -4.57 6.29 15.52
CA ALA A 142 -4.04 7.65 15.41
C ALA A 142 -4.95 8.68 16.09
N ILE A 143 -6.27 8.55 15.94
CA ILE A 143 -7.25 9.41 16.59
C ILE A 143 -7.18 9.24 18.11
N VAL A 144 -7.21 7.99 18.60
CA VAL A 144 -7.15 7.69 20.05
C VAL A 144 -5.82 8.17 20.64
N TYR A 145 -4.70 7.88 19.99
CA TYR A 145 -3.37 8.34 20.40
C TYR A 145 -3.28 9.87 20.41
N GLY A 146 -3.80 10.52 19.37
CA GLY A 146 -3.88 11.98 19.25
C GLY A 146 -4.73 12.63 20.34
N GLN A 147 -5.82 11.99 20.78
CA GLN A 147 -6.64 12.50 21.88
C GLN A 147 -6.00 12.28 23.25
N LEU A 148 -5.53 11.07 23.54
CA LEU A 148 -5.00 10.71 24.87
C LEU A 148 -3.74 11.50 25.21
N THR A 149 -2.85 11.69 24.24
CA THR A 149 -1.59 12.40 24.46
C THR A 149 -1.76 13.93 24.32
N ALA A 150 -2.99 14.44 24.21
CA ALA A 150 -3.27 15.89 24.12
C ALA A 150 -3.12 16.63 25.46
N HIS A 151 -2.43 16.06 26.46
CA HIS A 151 -2.32 16.65 27.79
C HIS A 151 -1.28 17.79 27.84
N GLY A 152 -1.76 19.03 28.00
CA GLY A 152 -1.04 20.10 28.70
C GLY A 152 -0.06 20.97 27.91
N GLY A 153 0.15 20.74 26.61
CA GLY A 153 0.98 21.62 25.77
C GLY A 153 0.15 22.74 25.16
N LYS A 154 0.33 23.97 25.64
CA LYS A 154 -0.24 25.24 25.14
C LYS A 154 -0.80 25.10 23.72
N THR A 155 -2.12 25.22 23.56
CA THR A 155 -2.68 25.74 22.32
C THR A 155 -1.94 27.04 22.02
N PRO A 156 -1.19 27.16 20.91
CA PRO A 156 -0.89 28.47 20.37
C PRO A 156 -2.22 28.96 19.80
N THR A 157 -3.04 29.52 20.67
CA THR A 157 -4.03 30.51 20.30
C THR A 157 -3.24 31.76 19.93
N ALA A 158 -3.49 32.30 18.73
CA ALA A 158 -2.70 33.29 17.98
C ALA A 158 -1.45 32.69 17.30
N ILE A 159 -1.34 32.69 15.97
CA ILE A 159 -1.42 33.87 15.10
C ILE A 159 -2.49 33.70 14.01
N GLU A 160 -3.50 34.55 14.09
CA GLU A 160 -4.23 35.07 12.94
C GLU A 160 -3.33 36.08 12.23
N LYS A 161 -3.31 36.02 10.89
CA LYS A 161 -2.47 36.77 9.93
C LYS A 161 -0.99 36.40 9.91
N LEU A 162 -0.63 35.59 8.91
CA LEU A 162 0.48 35.86 7.99
C LEU A 162 0.28 35.00 6.72
N HIS A 163 -0.14 35.68 5.65
CA HIS A 163 0.10 35.36 4.23
C HIS A 163 -0.55 34.07 3.68
N SER A 164 -1.64 34.07 2.92
CA SER A 164 -1.77 34.67 1.58
C SER A 164 -0.51 34.63 0.70
N SER A 165 0.41 33.68 0.91
CA SER A 165 1.58 33.50 0.02
C SER A 165 2.21 32.11 0.20
N SER A 166 1.50 31.04 -0.16
CA SER A 166 2.12 29.78 -0.67
C SER A 166 1.07 28.86 -1.31
N ALA A 167 0.02 29.43 -1.90
CA ALA A 167 -0.90 28.72 -2.79
C ALA A 167 -0.58 29.02 -4.26
N GLU A 168 0.68 29.39 -4.55
CA GLU A 168 1.19 29.60 -5.90
C GLU A 168 2.22 28.52 -6.24
N ALA A 169 1.75 27.28 -6.36
CA ALA A 169 2.46 26.23 -7.08
C ALA A 169 1.47 25.25 -7.72
N SER A 170 0.52 25.79 -8.48
CA SER A 170 -0.18 25.04 -9.53
C SER A 170 -0.60 26.03 -10.61
N LYS A 171 0.41 26.60 -11.27
CA LYS A 171 0.22 27.36 -12.51
C LYS A 171 -0.32 26.37 -13.53
N ARG A 172 -1.63 26.47 -13.78
CA ARG A 172 -2.41 26.00 -14.93
C ARG A 172 -1.51 25.54 -16.09
N SER A 173 -1.09 24.28 -16.09
CA SER A 173 -0.51 23.65 -17.27
C SER A 173 -1.68 23.31 -18.20
N SER A 174 -1.47 23.53 -19.50
CA SER A 174 -2.47 23.26 -20.52
C SER A 174 -2.95 21.80 -20.40
N ARG A 175 -4.25 21.54 -20.58
CA ARG A 175 -4.84 20.18 -20.53
C ARG A 175 -4.09 19.17 -21.41
N ARG A 176 -3.34 19.64 -22.42
CA ARG A 176 -2.47 18.80 -23.27
C ARG A 176 -1.13 18.45 -22.62
N ASP A 177 -0.52 19.36 -21.86
CA ASP A 177 0.76 19.11 -21.16
C ASP A 177 0.57 18.13 -20.01
N VAL A 178 -0.54 18.25 -19.29
CA VAL A 178 -1.00 17.31 -18.26
C VAL A 178 -1.13 15.89 -18.82
N PHE A 179 -1.79 15.74 -19.97
CA PHE A 179 -2.02 14.43 -20.58
C PHE A 179 -0.69 13.81 -21.05
N ILE A 180 0.22 14.60 -21.60
CA ILE A 180 1.53 14.12 -22.07
C ILE A 180 2.43 13.73 -20.90
N VAL A 181 2.43 14.49 -19.80
CA VAL A 181 3.19 14.16 -18.58
C VAL A 181 2.63 12.89 -17.93
N ALA A 182 1.31 12.78 -17.77
CA ALA A 182 0.65 11.58 -17.26
C ALA A 182 0.93 10.35 -18.13
N LEU A 183 0.95 10.49 -19.47
CA LEU A 183 1.28 9.41 -20.40
C LEU A 183 2.75 8.99 -20.30
N LYS A 184 3.67 9.95 -20.14
CA LYS A 184 5.10 9.72 -20.04
C LYS A 184 5.47 9.06 -18.71
N GLU A 185 4.87 9.50 -17.61
CA GLU A 185 5.02 8.86 -16.30
C GLU A 185 4.37 7.48 -16.27
N ALA A 186 3.17 7.32 -16.84
CA ALA A 186 2.54 6.01 -17.01
C ALA A 186 3.42 5.08 -17.86
N ALA A 187 4.05 5.56 -18.93
CA ALA A 187 4.95 4.77 -19.77
C ALA A 187 6.26 4.39 -19.05
N VAL A 188 6.87 5.30 -18.27
CA VAL A 188 8.07 5.02 -17.49
C VAL A 188 7.78 4.05 -16.35
N LEU A 189 6.66 4.23 -15.65
CA LEU A 189 6.20 3.32 -14.60
C LEU A 189 5.86 1.95 -15.20
N THR A 190 5.12 1.91 -16.31
CA THR A 190 4.77 0.66 -17.02
C THR A 190 6.02 -0.05 -17.51
N LYS A 191 7.02 0.65 -18.05
CA LYS A 191 8.31 0.07 -18.47
C LYS A 191 9.09 -0.48 -17.27
N LYS A 192 9.20 0.28 -16.18
CA LYS A 192 9.87 -0.18 -14.94
C LYS A 192 9.18 -1.38 -14.33
N VAL A 193 7.85 -1.36 -14.25
CA VAL A 193 7.04 -2.47 -13.74
C VAL A 193 7.21 -3.65 -14.67
N ALA A 194 6.99 -3.53 -15.98
CA ALA A 194 7.15 -4.63 -16.94
C ALA A 194 8.53 -5.30 -16.89
N VAL A 195 9.62 -4.52 -16.87
CA VAL A 195 10.99 -5.06 -16.78
C VAL A 195 11.22 -5.75 -15.43
N ARG A 196 10.77 -5.16 -14.33
CA ARG A 196 10.93 -5.73 -12.99
C ARG A 196 10.07 -6.99 -12.81
N THR A 197 8.84 -6.98 -13.32
CA THR A 197 7.94 -8.13 -13.35
C THR A 197 8.55 -9.25 -14.16
N LEU A 198 9.08 -8.97 -15.35
CA LEU A 198 9.73 -9.98 -16.19
C LEU A 198 10.96 -10.58 -15.50
N ALA A 199 11.80 -9.74 -14.87
CA ALA A 199 12.97 -10.21 -14.14
C ALA A 199 12.61 -11.07 -12.92
N VAL A 200 11.58 -10.68 -12.16
CA VAL A 200 11.11 -11.43 -10.98
C VAL A 200 10.43 -12.73 -11.40
N VAL A 201 9.64 -12.74 -12.47
CA VAL A 201 9.04 -13.96 -13.03
C VAL A 201 10.12 -14.93 -13.52
N LEU A 202 11.14 -14.42 -14.22
CA LEU A 202 12.28 -15.22 -14.67
C LEU A 202 13.04 -15.83 -13.48
N PHE A 203 13.29 -15.03 -12.44
CA PHE A 203 13.94 -15.48 -11.21
C PHE A 203 13.11 -16.55 -10.48
N LEU A 204 11.80 -16.35 -10.31
CA LEU A 204 10.92 -17.32 -9.65
C LEU A 204 10.77 -18.61 -10.46
N ALA A 205 10.78 -18.53 -11.81
CA ALA A 205 10.80 -19.71 -12.67
C ALA A 205 12.08 -20.54 -12.48
N VAL A 206 13.23 -19.87 -12.41
CA VAL A 206 14.53 -20.53 -12.11
C VAL A 206 14.55 -21.10 -10.69
N ALA A 207 14.06 -20.36 -9.69
CA ALA A 207 13.96 -20.84 -8.31
C ALA A 207 13.00 -22.04 -8.17
N GLY A 208 11.94 -22.07 -8.99
CA GLY A 208 11.01 -23.19 -9.17
C GLY A 208 11.71 -24.44 -9.66
N TYR A 209 12.46 -24.30 -10.76
CA TYR A 209 13.22 -25.39 -11.38
C TYR A 209 14.30 -25.97 -10.45
N VAL A 210 14.93 -25.14 -9.62
CA VAL A 210 15.97 -25.55 -8.66
C VAL A 210 15.39 -26.22 -7.40
N GLY A 211 14.05 -26.32 -7.27
CA GLY A 211 13.40 -26.94 -6.10
C GLY A 211 13.48 -26.09 -4.83
N LEU A 212 13.74 -24.78 -4.98
CA LEU A 212 13.89 -23.85 -3.85
C LEU A 212 12.60 -23.71 -3.05
N PHE A 213 11.45 -23.88 -3.71
CA PHE A 213 10.13 -23.89 -3.07
C PHE A 213 9.89 -25.15 -2.22
N LEU A 214 10.38 -26.33 -2.63
CA LEU A 214 10.31 -27.56 -1.84
C LEU A 214 11.17 -27.46 -0.57
N TRP A 215 12.34 -26.82 -0.67
CA TRP A 215 13.19 -26.54 0.50
C TRP A 215 12.53 -25.56 1.47
N LEU A 216 11.89 -24.51 0.94
CA LEU A 216 11.12 -23.55 1.74
C LEU A 216 9.91 -24.21 2.40
N GLU A 217 9.20 -25.07 1.67
CA GLU A 217 8.01 -25.79 2.14
C GLU A 217 8.36 -26.75 3.29
N ASN A 218 9.52 -27.40 3.24
CA ASN A 218 10.05 -28.24 4.33
C ASN A 218 10.53 -27.41 5.56
N GLY A 219 11.04 -26.20 5.35
CA GLY A 219 11.39 -25.30 6.45
C GLY A 219 10.17 -24.64 7.11
N LEU A 220 9.16 -24.29 6.29
CA LEU A 220 7.90 -23.68 6.73
C LEU A 220 6.97 -24.71 7.37
N SER A 221 6.95 -25.97 6.93
CA SER A 221 6.14 -27.03 7.56
C SER A 221 6.57 -27.29 9.02
N SER A 222 7.84 -27.11 9.35
CA SER A 222 8.35 -27.20 10.73
C SER A 222 7.94 -26.02 11.63
N ALA A 223 7.61 -24.87 11.05
CA ALA A 223 7.18 -23.67 11.78
C ALA A 223 5.65 -23.42 11.73
N ILE A 224 4.97 -23.92 10.70
CA ILE A 224 3.56 -23.68 10.38
C ILE A 224 2.71 -24.97 10.48
N GLY A 225 3.31 -26.13 10.73
CA GLY A 225 2.63 -27.43 10.88
C GLY A 225 1.50 -27.48 11.93
N PHE A 226 1.28 -26.41 12.68
CA PHE A 226 0.15 -26.23 13.58
C PHE A 226 -1.13 -25.67 12.93
N ILE A 227 -1.04 -25.14 11.70
CA ILE A 227 -2.14 -24.49 11.01
C ILE A 227 -2.46 -25.33 9.77
N GLY A 228 -3.55 -26.11 9.81
CA GLY A 228 -4.03 -26.99 8.75
C GLY A 228 -4.54 -26.25 7.50
N LEU A 229 -3.73 -25.35 6.96
CA LEU A 229 -4.03 -24.58 5.76
C LEU A 229 -3.81 -25.41 4.50
N PRO A 230 -4.68 -25.27 3.47
CA PRO A 230 -4.49 -25.95 2.20
C PRO A 230 -3.16 -25.57 1.53
N ALA A 231 -2.50 -26.52 0.85
CA ALA A 231 -1.20 -26.31 0.22
C ALA A 231 -1.15 -25.07 -0.70
N HIS A 232 -2.18 -24.87 -1.53
CA HIS A 232 -2.29 -23.70 -2.42
C HIS A 232 -2.26 -22.35 -1.68
N THR A 233 -2.80 -22.29 -0.46
CA THR A 233 -2.80 -21.08 0.38
C THR A 233 -1.38 -20.72 0.81
N ILE A 234 -0.61 -21.74 1.20
CA ILE A 234 0.78 -21.62 1.63
C ILE A 234 1.65 -21.19 0.44
N THR A 235 1.47 -21.80 -0.73
CA THR A 235 2.21 -21.44 -1.95
C THR A 235 1.95 -19.99 -2.36
N ILE A 236 0.69 -19.53 -2.31
CA ILE A 236 0.34 -18.13 -2.59
C ILE A 236 1.01 -17.19 -1.59
N ALA A 237 0.94 -17.51 -0.29
CA ALA A 237 1.52 -16.67 0.75
C ALA A 237 3.05 -16.58 0.64
N ALA A 238 3.74 -17.69 0.42
CA ALA A 238 5.18 -17.73 0.23
C ALA A 238 5.61 -16.94 -1.02
N THR A 239 4.88 -17.10 -2.13
CA THR A 239 5.14 -16.36 -3.37
C THR A 239 4.93 -14.86 -3.18
N TYR A 240 3.85 -14.46 -2.51
CA TYR A 240 3.58 -13.05 -2.19
C TYR A 240 4.66 -12.47 -1.27
N ALA A 241 5.12 -13.23 -0.27
CA ALA A 241 6.16 -12.81 0.66
C ALA A 241 7.48 -12.44 -0.03
N VAL A 242 7.79 -13.07 -1.16
CA VAL A 242 8.93 -12.74 -2.02
C VAL A 242 8.58 -11.60 -2.97
N SER A 243 7.42 -11.68 -3.62
CA SER A 243 6.96 -10.70 -4.60
C SER A 243 5.43 -10.58 -4.57
N PRO A 244 4.89 -9.44 -4.09
CA PRO A 244 3.45 -9.19 -4.06
C PRO A 244 2.77 -9.39 -5.40
N LEU A 245 3.43 -8.95 -6.48
CA LEU A 245 2.92 -9.08 -7.83
C LEU A 245 2.83 -10.55 -8.27
N ALA A 246 3.86 -11.34 -7.98
CA ALA A 246 3.86 -12.76 -8.31
C ALA A 246 2.84 -13.53 -7.46
N GLY A 247 2.67 -13.17 -6.19
CA GLY A 247 1.64 -13.74 -5.32
C GLY A 247 0.23 -13.47 -5.84
N ILE A 248 -0.06 -12.25 -6.27
CA ILE A 248 -1.34 -11.88 -6.89
C ILE A 248 -1.57 -12.63 -8.20
N ALA A 249 -0.56 -12.72 -9.06
CA ALA A 249 -0.65 -13.47 -10.31
C ALA A 249 -0.90 -14.96 -10.09
N LEU A 250 -0.20 -15.58 -9.14
CA LEU A 250 -0.37 -16.98 -8.77
C LEU A 250 -1.78 -17.23 -8.20
N ALA A 251 -2.24 -16.37 -7.29
CA ALA A 251 -3.60 -16.46 -6.76
C ALA A 251 -4.65 -16.38 -7.88
N GLY A 252 -4.45 -15.50 -8.85
CA GLY A 252 -5.31 -15.40 -10.04
C GLY A 252 -5.33 -16.67 -10.89
N ALA A 253 -4.14 -17.22 -11.20
CA ALA A 253 -4.00 -18.46 -11.96
C ALA A 253 -4.69 -19.64 -11.26
N VAL A 254 -4.49 -19.75 -9.95
CA VAL A 254 -5.10 -20.79 -9.10
C VAL A 254 -6.63 -20.65 -9.06
N LEU A 255 -7.17 -19.42 -8.95
CA LEU A 255 -8.62 -19.16 -8.97
C LEU A 255 -9.28 -19.44 -10.31
N SER A 256 -8.53 -19.35 -11.41
CA SER A 256 -9.05 -19.67 -12.75
C SER A 256 -9.27 -21.17 -12.98
N GLN A 257 -8.73 -22.02 -12.10
CA GLN A 257 -8.98 -23.45 -12.09
C GLN A 257 -10.24 -23.75 -11.27
N THR A 258 -11.19 -24.50 -11.84
CA THR A 258 -12.56 -24.69 -11.33
C THR A 258 -12.68 -25.39 -9.96
N GLU A 259 -11.57 -25.78 -9.33
CA GLU A 259 -11.55 -26.55 -8.09
C GLU A 259 -11.05 -25.75 -6.87
N VAL A 260 -10.66 -24.48 -7.01
CA VAL A 260 -9.99 -23.74 -5.91
C VAL A 260 -10.91 -22.75 -5.21
N SER A 261 -10.94 -22.84 -3.87
CA SER A 261 -11.77 -21.99 -3.02
C SER A 261 -11.24 -20.56 -2.92
N CYS A 262 -12.11 -19.58 -3.19
CA CYS A 262 -11.85 -18.14 -3.01
C CYS A 262 -11.30 -17.80 -1.61
N ARG A 263 -11.75 -18.54 -0.59
CA ARG A 263 -11.28 -18.45 0.79
C ARG A 263 -9.77 -18.67 0.91
N GLY A 264 -9.24 -19.72 0.28
CA GLY A 264 -7.82 -20.07 0.34
C GLY A 264 -6.93 -19.06 -0.38
N ALA A 265 -7.38 -18.56 -1.53
CA ALA A 265 -6.66 -17.50 -2.25
C ALA A 265 -6.58 -16.20 -1.44
N LEU A 266 -7.69 -15.75 -0.87
CA LEU A 266 -7.72 -14.54 -0.02
C LEU A 266 -6.86 -14.71 1.23
N ALA A 267 -6.98 -15.84 1.92
CA ALA A 267 -6.15 -16.13 3.09
C ALA A 267 -4.66 -16.12 2.74
N GLY A 268 -4.29 -16.70 1.61
CA GLY A 268 -2.91 -16.73 1.12
C GLY A 268 -2.38 -15.33 0.79
N LEU A 269 -3.19 -14.49 0.16
CA LEU A 269 -2.84 -13.10 -0.14
C LEU A 269 -2.67 -12.26 1.14
N LEU A 270 -3.57 -12.42 2.12
CA LEU A 270 -3.49 -11.68 3.39
C LEU A 270 -2.30 -12.13 4.22
N LEU A 271 -2.11 -13.44 4.39
CA LEU A 271 -0.96 -14.01 5.10
C LEU A 271 0.36 -13.62 4.41
N GLY A 272 0.41 -13.78 3.09
CA GLY A 272 1.55 -13.37 2.27
C GLY A 272 1.86 -11.88 2.38
N SER A 273 0.83 -11.03 2.45
CA SER A 273 1.01 -9.59 2.65
C SER A 273 1.57 -9.25 4.03
N ALA A 274 1.19 -9.99 5.08
CA ALA A 274 1.78 -9.84 6.41
C ALA A 274 3.26 -10.22 6.40
N LEU A 275 3.60 -11.35 5.78
CA LEU A 275 4.97 -11.82 5.64
C LEU A 275 5.84 -10.86 4.81
N PHE A 276 5.35 -10.43 3.64
CA PHE A 276 6.04 -9.45 2.79
C PHE A 276 6.30 -8.14 3.55
N ARG A 277 5.32 -7.69 4.35
CA ARG A 277 5.47 -6.46 5.12
C ARG A 277 6.63 -6.57 6.11
N LEU A 278 6.67 -7.66 6.86
CA LEU A 278 7.69 -7.91 7.87
C LEU A 278 9.08 -8.13 7.27
N SER A 279 9.18 -8.91 6.20
CA SER A 279 10.47 -9.32 5.62
C SER A 279 11.08 -8.28 4.68
N SER A 280 10.25 -7.50 3.98
CA SER A 280 10.68 -6.64 2.89
C SER A 280 10.17 -5.21 3.03
N GLU A 281 8.85 -4.99 3.16
CA GLU A 281 8.27 -3.63 3.12
C GLU A 281 8.83 -2.74 4.22
N TYR A 282 8.81 -3.18 5.48
CA TYR A 282 9.28 -2.35 6.59
C TYR A 282 10.80 -2.12 6.57
N PRO A 283 11.65 -3.17 6.56
CA PRO A 283 13.10 -2.96 6.64
C PRO A 283 13.71 -2.36 5.36
N ARG A 284 13.16 -2.67 4.17
CA ARG A 284 13.78 -2.31 2.88
C ARG A 284 13.12 -1.13 2.17
N HIS A 285 11.90 -0.74 2.56
CA HIS A 285 11.18 0.37 1.92
C HIS A 285 10.73 1.43 2.92
N SER A 286 9.91 1.08 3.91
CA SER A 286 9.33 2.04 4.85
C SER A 286 10.39 2.67 5.76
N PHE A 287 11.28 1.88 6.37
CA PHE A 287 12.31 2.41 7.25
C PHE A 287 13.30 3.32 6.52
N PRO A 288 13.89 2.94 5.38
CA PRO A 288 14.74 3.84 4.60
C PRO A 288 14.00 5.10 4.14
N PHE A 289 12.74 4.99 3.73
CA PHE A 289 11.92 6.15 3.38
C PHE A 289 11.77 7.12 4.56
N TYR A 290 11.28 6.65 5.70
CA TYR A 290 11.09 7.51 6.87
C TYR A 290 12.40 8.04 7.42
N ALA A 291 13.47 7.25 7.43
CA ALA A 291 14.79 7.69 7.90
C ALA A 291 15.46 8.71 6.95
N SER A 292 15.07 8.73 5.67
CA SER A 292 15.54 9.75 4.73
C SER A 292 14.87 11.11 4.91
N VAL A 293 13.71 11.16 5.56
CA VAL A 293 12.90 12.37 5.72
C VAL A 293 12.84 12.85 7.16
N TYR A 294 12.81 11.94 8.14
CA TYR A 294 12.69 12.22 9.57
C TYR A 294 13.94 11.80 10.35
N PRO A 295 14.15 12.35 11.56
CA PRO A 295 15.14 11.82 12.48
C PRO A 295 14.97 10.32 12.70
N VAL A 296 16.08 9.58 12.75
CA VAL A 296 16.09 8.10 12.83
C VAL A 296 15.23 7.56 13.99
N LYS A 297 15.21 8.27 15.13
CA LYS A 297 14.36 7.91 16.28
C LYS A 297 12.86 7.92 15.93
N VAL A 298 12.41 8.94 15.19
CA VAL A 298 11.01 9.07 14.75
C VAL A 298 10.70 8.04 13.68
N ALA A 299 11.60 7.85 12.71
CA ALA A 299 11.46 6.83 11.66
C ALA A 299 11.31 5.42 12.25
N PHE A 300 12.12 5.07 13.25
CA PHE A 300 12.02 3.80 13.96
C PHE A 300 10.66 3.64 14.66
N LYS A 301 10.19 4.67 15.38
CA LYS A 301 8.86 4.65 16.04
C LYS A 301 7.73 4.46 15.03
N LEU A 302 7.77 5.17 13.90
CA LEU A 302 6.77 5.04 12.83
C LEU A 302 6.68 3.61 12.30
N VAL A 303 7.84 2.97 12.05
CA VAL A 303 7.88 1.60 11.54
C VAL A 303 7.47 0.59 12.60
N ALA A 304 7.97 0.72 13.83
CA ALA A 304 7.61 -0.18 14.93
C ALA A 304 6.10 -0.15 15.23
N LEU A 305 5.52 1.06 15.29
CA LEU A 305 4.07 1.20 15.46
C LEU A 305 3.29 0.68 14.25
N SER A 306 3.79 0.88 13.03
CA SER A 306 3.16 0.31 11.84
C SER A 306 3.10 -1.21 11.91
N ILE A 307 4.19 -1.88 12.32
CA ILE A 307 4.24 -3.33 12.53
C ILE A 307 3.26 -3.77 13.61
N ALA A 308 3.27 -3.08 14.76
CA ALA A 308 2.45 -3.40 15.91
C ALA A 308 0.94 -3.29 15.62
N ILE A 309 0.55 -2.46 14.66
CA ILE A 309 -0.84 -2.31 14.23
C ILE A 309 -1.18 -3.25 13.08
N ASP A 310 -0.36 -3.27 12.03
CA ASP A 310 -0.69 -3.98 10.80
C ASP A 310 -0.70 -5.50 10.99
N LEU A 311 0.26 -6.06 11.73
CA LEU A 311 0.35 -7.52 11.88
C LEU A 311 -0.86 -8.11 12.60
N PRO A 312 -1.27 -7.65 13.80
CA PRO A 312 -2.43 -8.21 14.47
C PRO A 312 -3.71 -8.07 13.65
N VAL A 313 -3.91 -6.92 13.00
CA VAL A 313 -5.12 -6.66 12.20
C VAL A 313 -5.15 -7.56 10.97
N LEU A 314 -4.03 -7.72 10.25
CA LEU A 314 -3.96 -8.63 9.11
C LEU A 314 -4.17 -10.10 9.51
N LEU A 315 -3.57 -10.53 10.63
CA LEU A 315 -3.76 -11.90 11.13
C LEU A 315 -5.21 -12.14 11.54
N ALA A 316 -5.85 -11.18 12.21
CA ALA A 316 -7.26 -11.25 12.55
C ALA A 316 -8.16 -11.30 11.30
N LEU A 317 -7.87 -10.49 10.29
CA LEU A 317 -8.59 -10.53 9.00
C LEU A 317 -8.37 -11.85 8.27
N THR A 318 -7.16 -12.40 8.30
CA THR A 318 -6.85 -13.71 7.71
C THR A 318 -7.65 -14.81 8.41
N ALA A 319 -7.70 -14.81 9.74
CA ALA A 319 -8.51 -15.74 10.53
C ALA A 319 -10.01 -15.57 10.23
N ALA A 320 -10.50 -14.33 10.13
CA ALA A 320 -11.90 -14.07 9.79
C ALA A 320 -12.27 -14.62 8.41
N VAL A 321 -11.44 -14.38 7.38
CA VAL A 321 -11.63 -14.97 6.05
C VAL A 321 -11.65 -16.49 6.14
N LEU A 322 -10.74 -17.09 6.92
CA LEU A 322 -10.68 -18.53 7.13
C LEU A 322 -11.82 -19.09 7.99
N ILE A 323 -12.70 -18.29 8.60
CA ILE A 323 -13.81 -18.80 9.42
C ILE A 323 -15.14 -18.57 8.71
N PHE A 324 -15.31 -17.40 8.09
CA PHE A 324 -16.60 -16.92 7.59
C PHE A 324 -16.82 -17.08 6.09
N MET A 325 -15.79 -17.45 5.32
CA MET A 325 -15.88 -17.77 3.89
C MET A 325 -15.62 -19.26 3.64
#